data_AF-A0A369S3G4-F1
#
_entry.id   AF-A0A369S3G4-F1
#
_cell.length_a   1.000
_cell.length_b   1.000
_cell.length_c   1.000
_cell.angle_alpha   90.00
_cell.angle_beta   90.00
_cell.angle_gamma   90.00
#
_symmetry.space_group_name_H-M   'P 1'
#
loop_
_entity.id
_entity.type
_entity.pdbx_description
1 polymer ?
#
loop_
_entity_poly.entity_id
_entity_poly.type
_entity_poly.pdbx_seq_one_letter_code
_entity_poly.pdbx_strand_id
1 'polypeptide(L)'
;MNFQFDVNGVYAFRGHNGQYVTRYCRNNLQNLEACKPQVDQFCRFKPSARVLPGGQVVYGFMADNNRHWCAVNRNGVVKVECDQGEITPYCFFGIQVGQNFGSYVQVALTSGGRYVSLFTRNEYQYALEVAKDVPDEWCWLQVFRVDRAISMPPQLHQQYDFTFDPNRTYTLKGNNGQFLTRFHRNGMDNVEACKSNPDQFCCFRFSTFHTSDGRKKVAMLADNQKYLTVYNRNGVRKIECCKGELDHFCLFDVQAQSTWGNTARIAFVHDGQYLTLYTREGVQYQWESCKPMADEWCWYTLQWN
;
A
#
# COMPACT_ATOMS: atom_id res chain seq x y z
N MET A 1 -1.95 9.19 17.88
CA MET A 1 -1.05 10.08 17.12
C MET A 1 -1.95 11.07 16.37
N ASN A 2 -1.79 12.38 16.55
CA ASN A 2 -2.69 13.39 15.95
C ASN A 2 -2.22 13.70 14.53
N PHE A 3 -2.73 12.97 13.53
CA PHE A 3 -2.49 13.33 12.13
C PHE A 3 -3.34 14.56 11.76
N GLN A 4 -2.73 15.52 11.10
CA GLN A 4 -3.39 16.71 10.55
C GLN A 4 -2.84 16.97 9.15
N PHE A 5 -3.73 17.38 8.23
CA PHE A 5 -3.30 17.86 6.92
C PHE A 5 -2.66 19.25 7.05
N ASP A 6 -1.53 19.45 6.37
CA ASP A 6 -1.00 20.78 6.09
C ASP A 6 -1.86 21.40 5.00
N VAL A 7 -2.55 22.50 5.31
CA VAL A 7 -3.45 23.21 4.38
C VAL A 7 -2.71 23.79 3.17
N ASN A 8 -1.39 23.91 3.24
CA ASN A 8 -0.56 24.31 2.11
C ASN A 8 -0.12 23.11 1.24
N GLY A 9 -0.46 21.88 1.64
CA GLY A 9 -0.10 20.66 0.94
C GLY A 9 -1.01 20.32 -0.23
N VAL A 10 -0.56 19.39 -1.07
CA VAL A 10 -1.42 18.68 -2.02
C VAL A 10 -1.31 17.20 -1.71
N TYR A 11 -2.44 16.51 -1.72
CA TYR A 11 -2.52 15.12 -1.30
C TYR A 11 -3.16 14.24 -2.37
N ALA A 12 -2.75 12.98 -2.40
CA ALA A 12 -3.39 11.90 -3.13
C ALA A 12 -3.88 10.85 -2.13
N PHE A 13 -5.00 10.20 -2.47
CA PHE A 13 -5.60 9.15 -1.66
C PHE A 13 -5.56 7.85 -2.45
N ARG A 14 -5.19 6.74 -1.82
CA ARG A 14 -5.24 5.40 -2.41
C ARG A 14 -6.20 4.54 -1.61
N GLY A 15 -7.22 4.00 -2.26
CA GLY A 15 -8.21 3.16 -1.60
C GLY A 15 -7.84 1.68 -1.62
N HIS A 16 -8.54 0.86 -0.83
CA HIS A 16 -8.19 -0.55 -0.58
C HIS A 16 -7.89 -1.40 -1.83
N ASN A 17 -8.54 -1.08 -2.95
CA ASN A 17 -8.30 -1.71 -4.24
C ASN A 17 -6.91 -1.44 -4.86
N GLY A 18 -6.05 -0.67 -4.18
CA GLY A 18 -4.71 -0.36 -4.62
C GLY A 18 -4.64 0.73 -5.68
N GLN A 19 -5.73 1.44 -5.95
CA GLN A 19 -5.79 2.51 -6.94
C GLN A 19 -5.99 3.87 -6.29
N TYR A 20 -5.48 4.92 -6.94
CA TYR A 20 -5.60 6.29 -6.50
C TYR A 20 -6.98 6.84 -6.82
N VAL A 21 -7.55 7.52 -5.83
CA VAL A 21 -8.75 8.34 -5.96
C VAL A 21 -8.46 9.46 -6.96
N THR A 22 -9.29 9.55 -7.98
CA THR A 22 -9.18 10.51 -9.07
C THR A 22 -10.52 11.19 -9.28
N ARG A 23 -10.50 12.46 -9.67
CA ARG A 23 -11.69 13.09 -10.25
C ARG A 23 -11.98 12.42 -11.59
N TYR A 24 -13.16 11.82 -11.72
CA TYR A 24 -13.58 11.12 -12.91
C TYR A 24 -14.90 11.70 -13.43
N CYS A 25 -14.87 12.32 -14.60
CA CYS A 25 -16.07 12.85 -15.24
C CYS A 25 -16.82 11.73 -15.95
N ARG A 26 -18.02 11.40 -15.47
CA ARG A 26 -18.91 10.41 -16.11
C ARG A 26 -20.33 10.93 -16.09
N ASN A 27 -21.01 10.88 -17.23
CA ASN A 27 -22.40 11.36 -17.38
C ASN A 27 -22.60 12.80 -16.87
N ASN A 28 -21.65 13.70 -17.18
CA ASN A 28 -21.58 15.09 -16.71
C ASN A 28 -21.47 15.27 -15.19
N LEU A 29 -21.21 14.20 -14.43
CA LEU A 29 -20.96 14.25 -12.99
C LEU A 29 -19.45 14.20 -12.71
N GLN A 30 -19.01 15.03 -11.77
CA GLN A 30 -17.62 15.08 -11.30
C GLN A 30 -17.40 14.08 -10.17
N ASN A 31 -17.48 12.78 -10.46
CA ASN A 31 -17.35 11.75 -9.42
C ASN A 31 -15.90 11.66 -8.90
N LEU A 32 -15.76 11.04 -7.72
CA LEU A 32 -14.47 10.54 -7.24
C LEU A 32 -14.48 9.01 -7.30
N GLU A 33 -13.51 8.46 -8.02
CA GLU A 33 -13.35 7.01 -8.21
C GLU A 33 -11.90 6.62 -7.88
N ALA A 34 -11.71 5.51 -7.16
CA ALA A 34 -10.37 4.93 -6.97
C ALA A 34 -10.04 4.04 -8.18
N CYS A 35 -9.65 4.63 -9.31
CA CYS A 35 -9.48 3.90 -10.57
C CYS A 35 -8.11 4.07 -11.26
N LYS A 36 -7.18 4.85 -10.68
CA LYS A 36 -5.88 5.16 -11.31
C LYS A 36 -4.73 4.38 -10.68
N PRO A 37 -3.88 3.67 -11.46
CA PRO A 37 -2.73 2.96 -10.91
C PRO A 37 -1.58 3.89 -10.52
N GLN A 38 -1.57 5.14 -10.99
CA GLN A 38 -0.53 6.15 -10.74
C GLN A 38 -1.18 7.51 -10.46
N VAL A 39 -0.49 8.37 -9.70
CA VAL A 39 -0.94 9.74 -9.41
C VAL A 39 -0.74 10.61 -10.65
N ASP A 40 -1.82 11.19 -11.17
CA ASP A 40 -1.79 12.24 -12.20
C ASP A 40 -2.38 13.54 -11.64
N GLN A 41 -2.65 14.53 -12.50
CA GLN A 41 -3.20 15.81 -12.07
C GLN A 41 -4.60 15.70 -11.43
N PHE A 42 -5.39 14.69 -11.79
CA PHE A 42 -6.76 14.49 -11.32
C PHE A 42 -6.80 13.77 -9.95
N CYS A 43 -5.67 13.22 -9.51
CA CYS A 43 -5.50 12.57 -8.20
C CYS A 43 -4.99 13.54 -7.11
N ARG A 44 -4.90 14.84 -7.40
CA ARG A 44 -4.26 15.85 -6.55
C ARG A 44 -5.31 16.74 -5.90
N PHE A 45 -5.33 16.74 -4.57
CA PHE A 45 -6.34 17.44 -3.79
C PHE A 45 -5.72 18.37 -2.75
N LYS A 46 -6.18 19.62 -2.70
CA LYS A 46 -5.75 20.63 -1.73
C LYS A 46 -6.68 20.63 -0.51
N PRO A 47 -6.18 20.40 0.71
CA PRO A 47 -7.02 20.36 1.88
C PRO A 47 -7.35 21.78 2.36
N SER A 48 -8.51 21.93 2.99
CA SER A 48 -8.92 23.11 3.75
C SER A 48 -9.41 22.65 5.12
N ALA A 49 -8.99 23.31 6.19
CA ALA A 49 -9.36 22.93 7.54
C ALA A 49 -10.43 23.86 8.11
N ARG A 50 -11.35 23.30 8.90
CA ARG A 50 -12.31 24.06 9.70
C ARG A 50 -12.36 23.47 11.11
N VAL A 51 -12.31 24.34 12.11
CA VAL A 51 -12.51 23.95 13.51
C VAL A 51 -13.99 24.11 13.85
N LEU A 52 -14.62 23.03 14.31
CA LEU A 52 -16.00 23.03 14.78
C LEU A 52 -16.09 23.45 16.25
N PRO A 53 -17.26 23.89 16.72
CA PRO A 53 -17.52 24.03 18.16
C PRO A 53 -17.16 22.73 18.90
N GLY A 54 -16.39 22.83 19.99
CA GLY A 54 -15.83 21.67 20.69
C GLY A 54 -14.42 21.27 20.25
N GLY A 55 -13.80 22.01 19.32
CA GLY A 55 -12.38 21.86 18.97
C GLY A 55 -12.09 20.75 17.96
N GLN A 56 -13.10 20.05 17.46
CA GLN A 56 -12.95 19.05 16.41
C GLN A 56 -12.53 19.72 15.09
N VAL A 57 -11.48 19.20 14.45
CA VAL A 57 -11.04 19.66 13.12
C VAL A 57 -11.66 18.78 12.04
N VAL A 58 -12.28 19.40 11.04
CA VAL A 58 -12.80 18.76 9.83
C VAL A 58 -12.11 19.34 8.60
N TYR A 59 -12.06 18.55 7.53
CA TYR A 59 -11.31 18.89 6.32
C TYR A 59 -12.18 18.84 5.07
N GLY A 60 -12.07 19.85 4.21
CA GLY A 60 -12.52 19.79 2.83
C GLY A 60 -11.34 19.57 1.89
N PHE A 61 -11.62 19.09 0.68
CA PHE A 61 -10.59 18.78 -0.31
C PHE A 61 -10.98 19.36 -1.68
N MET A 62 -10.14 20.21 -2.24
CA MET A 62 -10.36 20.85 -3.54
C MET A 62 -9.58 20.09 -4.64
N ALA A 63 -10.26 19.74 -5.73
CA ALA A 63 -9.68 19.05 -6.88
C ALA A 63 -9.09 20.02 -7.92
N ASP A 64 -8.55 19.49 -9.01
CA ASP A 64 -7.93 20.24 -10.11
C ASP A 64 -8.88 21.21 -10.83
N ASN A 65 -10.19 20.94 -10.79
CA ASN A 65 -11.22 21.78 -11.37
C ASN A 65 -11.65 22.95 -10.46
N ASN A 66 -10.91 23.23 -9.38
CA ASN A 66 -11.23 24.21 -8.34
C ASN A 66 -12.58 23.97 -7.64
N ARG A 67 -13.08 22.74 -7.65
CA ARG A 67 -14.30 22.33 -6.95
C ARG A 67 -13.98 21.42 -5.78
N HIS A 68 -14.86 21.41 -4.79
CA HIS A 68 -14.64 20.72 -3.52
C HIS A 68 -15.32 19.36 -3.53
N TRP A 69 -14.69 18.40 -2.84
CA TRP A 69 -15.31 17.14 -2.46
C TRP A 69 -16.51 17.46 -1.58
N CYS A 70 -17.69 17.03 -1.98
CA CYS A 70 -18.90 17.23 -1.21
C CYS A 70 -19.76 15.96 -1.22
N ALA A 71 -20.38 15.67 -0.08
CA ALA A 71 -21.41 14.66 0.03
C ALA A 71 -22.69 15.14 -0.66
N VAL A 72 -23.11 14.47 -1.74
CA VAL A 72 -24.27 14.83 -2.56
C VAL A 72 -25.26 13.68 -2.58
N ASN A 73 -26.50 13.94 -2.16
CA ASN A 73 -27.56 12.94 -2.24
C ASN A 73 -28.12 12.88 -3.67
N ARG A 74 -28.00 11.71 -4.30
CA ARG A 74 -28.56 11.37 -5.60
C ARG A 74 -29.48 10.17 -5.40
N ASN A 75 -30.80 10.41 -5.37
CA ASN A 75 -31.82 9.38 -5.29
C ASN A 75 -31.61 8.40 -4.10
N GLY A 76 -31.26 8.93 -2.92
CA GLY A 76 -31.04 8.13 -1.71
C GLY A 76 -29.62 7.58 -1.55
N VAL A 77 -28.75 7.77 -2.53
CA VAL A 77 -27.32 7.45 -2.42
C VAL A 77 -26.54 8.74 -2.17
N VAL A 78 -25.76 8.79 -1.10
CA VAL A 78 -24.91 9.94 -0.80
C VAL A 78 -23.53 9.71 -1.42
N LYS A 79 -23.32 10.25 -2.62
CA LYS A 79 -22.04 10.18 -3.35
C LYS A 79 -21.07 11.24 -2.84
N VAL A 80 -19.78 11.06 -3.09
CA VAL A 80 -18.79 12.12 -2.96
C VAL A 80 -18.39 12.62 -4.35
N GLU A 81 -18.73 13.88 -4.64
CA GLU A 81 -18.54 14.53 -5.95
C GLU A 81 -17.69 15.80 -5.80
N CYS A 82 -16.93 16.15 -6.85
CA CYS A 82 -16.15 17.38 -6.98
C CYS A 82 -16.88 18.43 -7.84
N ASP A 83 -18.12 18.75 -7.47
CA ASP A 83 -19.01 19.57 -8.31
C ASP A 83 -19.42 20.93 -7.71
N GLN A 84 -19.08 21.21 -6.46
CA GLN A 84 -19.41 22.50 -5.83
C GLN A 84 -18.25 23.49 -5.92
N GLY A 85 -18.52 24.67 -6.48
CA GLY A 85 -17.56 25.77 -6.55
C GLY A 85 -17.33 26.45 -5.19
N GLU A 86 -18.39 26.60 -4.40
CA GLU A 86 -18.30 27.11 -3.03
C GLU A 86 -18.22 25.97 -2.02
N ILE A 87 -17.42 26.17 -0.97
CA ILE A 87 -17.30 25.20 0.11
C ILE A 87 -18.51 25.31 1.06
N THR A 88 -19.26 24.22 1.20
CA THR A 88 -20.45 24.14 2.08
C THR A 88 -20.19 23.19 3.26
N PRO A 89 -21.08 23.11 4.28
CA PRO A 89 -20.95 22.12 5.35
C PRO A 89 -20.85 20.67 4.87
N TYR A 90 -21.45 20.33 3.71
CA TYR A 90 -21.38 18.99 3.12
C TYR A 90 -20.03 18.67 2.49
N CYS A 91 -19.15 19.67 2.36
CA CYS A 91 -17.82 19.52 1.80
C CYS A 91 -16.74 19.31 2.86
N PHE A 92 -17.13 19.22 4.14
CA PHE A 92 -16.23 18.93 5.24
C PHE A 92 -16.40 17.50 5.74
N PHE A 93 -15.27 16.84 5.97
CA PHE A 93 -15.19 15.47 6.43
C PHE A 93 -14.42 15.41 7.76
N GLY A 94 -14.98 14.66 8.71
CA GLY A 94 -14.22 14.23 9.89
C GLY A 94 -13.15 13.23 9.50
N ILE A 95 -12.04 13.22 10.21
CA ILE A 95 -10.92 12.30 9.98
C ILE A 95 -10.80 11.39 11.19
N GLN A 96 -10.95 10.09 10.96
CA GLN A 96 -10.49 9.08 11.91
C GLN A 96 -9.14 8.54 11.44
N VAL A 97 -8.14 8.69 12.30
CA VAL A 97 -6.78 8.23 12.03
C VAL A 97 -6.68 6.76 12.41
N GLY A 98 -6.33 5.91 11.45
CA GLY A 98 -6.00 4.51 11.65
C GLY A 98 -4.53 4.33 12.01
N GLN A 99 -3.89 3.35 11.40
CA GLN A 99 -2.47 3.09 11.58
C GLN A 99 -1.60 4.06 10.74
N ASN A 100 -0.43 4.41 11.28
CA ASN A 100 0.62 5.15 10.59
C ASN A 100 1.68 4.14 10.13
N PHE A 101 1.96 4.10 8.83
CA PHE A 101 2.90 3.17 8.21
C PHE A 101 4.21 3.85 7.79
N GLY A 102 4.46 5.06 8.30
CA GLY A 102 5.55 5.95 7.91
C GLY A 102 5.26 6.65 6.58
N SER A 103 5.03 5.86 5.53
CA SER A 103 4.88 6.32 4.15
C SER A 103 3.50 6.88 3.81
N TYR A 104 2.50 6.46 4.58
CA TYR A 104 1.13 6.94 4.50
C TYR A 104 0.47 6.80 5.86
N VAL A 105 -0.59 7.57 6.05
CA VAL A 105 -1.53 7.40 7.15
C VAL A 105 -2.81 6.83 6.58
N GLN A 106 -3.37 5.81 7.25
CA GLN A 106 -4.73 5.38 6.95
C GLN A 106 -5.72 6.32 7.60
N VAL A 107 -6.66 6.82 6.81
CA VAL A 107 -7.76 7.64 7.29
C VAL A 107 -9.09 7.04 6.87
N ALA A 108 -10.07 7.14 7.75
CA ALA A 108 -11.47 7.00 7.38
C ALA A 108 -12.11 8.39 7.45
N LEU A 109 -12.79 8.77 6.37
CA LEU A 109 -13.50 10.06 6.28
C LEU A 109 -14.93 9.87 6.78
N THR A 110 -15.45 10.83 7.54
CA THR A 110 -16.86 10.81 7.98
C THR A 110 -17.61 12.06 7.52
N SER A 111 -18.87 11.89 7.13
CA SER A 111 -19.80 12.99 6.82
C SER A 111 -21.19 12.62 7.33
N GLY A 112 -21.84 13.54 8.06
CA GLY A 112 -23.15 13.27 8.65
C GLY A 112 -23.18 12.07 9.61
N GLY A 113 -22.06 11.77 10.28
CA GLY A 113 -21.94 10.63 11.19
C GLY A 113 -21.70 9.27 10.53
N ARG A 114 -21.56 9.21 9.20
CA ARG A 114 -21.31 7.97 8.44
C ARG A 114 -19.96 8.02 7.74
N TYR A 115 -19.38 6.86 7.48
CA TYR A 115 -18.09 6.67 6.83
C TYR A 115 -18.20 6.71 5.30
N VAL A 116 -17.22 7.37 4.69
CA VAL A 116 -16.94 7.28 3.25
C VAL A 116 -16.31 5.93 2.96
N SER A 117 -16.79 5.25 1.93
CA SER A 117 -16.34 3.93 1.52
C SER A 117 -16.31 3.83 0.00
N LEU A 118 -15.43 2.97 -0.52
CA LEU A 118 -15.43 2.60 -1.93
C LEU A 118 -16.59 1.65 -2.23
N PHE A 119 -17.40 2.00 -3.21
CA PHE A 119 -18.53 1.19 -3.67
C PHE A 119 -18.41 0.84 -5.14
N THR A 120 -18.91 -0.35 -5.48
CA THR A 120 -19.12 -0.78 -6.86
C THR A 120 -20.62 -0.93 -7.09
N ARG A 121 -21.19 -0.17 -8.03
CA ARG A 121 -22.60 -0.23 -8.42
C ARG A 121 -22.75 0.03 -9.90
N ASN A 122 -23.31 -0.92 -10.64
CA ASN A 122 -23.57 -0.81 -12.07
C ASN A 122 -22.29 -0.41 -12.84
N GLU A 123 -22.32 0.75 -13.50
CA GLU A 123 -21.21 1.34 -14.26
C GLU A 123 -20.12 1.98 -13.38
N TYR A 124 -20.40 2.30 -12.10
CA TYR A 124 -19.45 2.94 -11.20
C TYR A 124 -18.60 1.87 -10.51
N GLN A 125 -17.30 1.88 -10.80
CA GLN A 125 -16.33 0.99 -10.17
C GLN A 125 -15.52 1.78 -9.14
N TYR A 126 -15.68 1.44 -7.87
CA TYR A 126 -14.95 2.03 -6.75
C TYR A 126 -15.16 3.55 -6.59
N ALA A 127 -16.41 4.00 -6.74
CA ALA A 127 -16.80 5.37 -6.42
C ALA A 127 -16.83 5.60 -4.90
N LEU A 128 -16.55 6.82 -4.46
CA LEU A 128 -16.65 7.19 -3.05
C LEU A 128 -18.11 7.51 -2.69
N GLU A 129 -18.64 6.81 -1.68
CA GLU A 129 -20.00 7.03 -1.13
C GLU A 129 -19.95 7.14 0.40
N VAL A 130 -20.77 8.04 0.98
CA VAL A 130 -21.01 8.14 2.42
C VAL A 130 -22.12 7.16 2.79
N ALA A 131 -21.76 5.93 3.15
CA ALA A 131 -22.75 4.84 3.17
C ALA A 131 -22.62 3.83 4.32
N LYS A 132 -21.59 3.93 5.16
CA LYS A 132 -21.31 2.93 6.20
C LYS A 132 -21.43 3.53 7.59
N ASP A 133 -22.09 2.85 8.51
CA ASP A 133 -22.21 3.30 9.91
C ASP A 133 -21.03 2.79 10.78
N VAL A 134 -20.37 1.72 10.32
CA VAL A 134 -19.17 1.13 10.92
C VAL A 134 -18.12 0.98 9.83
N PRO A 135 -16.84 1.35 10.06
CA PRO A 135 -15.82 1.28 9.02
C PRO A 135 -15.36 -0.16 8.80
N ASP A 136 -15.17 -0.54 7.54
CA ASP A 136 -14.53 -1.77 7.08
C ASP A 136 -13.29 -1.44 6.22
N GLU A 137 -12.65 -2.46 5.64
CA GLU A 137 -11.46 -2.29 4.80
C GLU A 137 -11.64 -1.28 3.64
N TRP A 138 -12.87 -1.14 3.12
CA TRP A 138 -13.22 -0.24 2.01
C TRP A 138 -13.38 1.22 2.44
N CYS A 139 -13.42 1.49 3.75
CA CYS A 139 -13.48 2.83 4.32
C CYS A 139 -12.10 3.47 4.54
N TRP A 140 -11.03 2.67 4.47
CA TRP A 140 -9.67 3.14 4.74
C TRP A 140 -8.97 3.63 3.47
N LEU A 141 -8.53 4.88 3.50
CA LEU A 141 -7.72 5.50 2.45
C LEU A 141 -6.30 5.73 2.95
N GLN A 142 -5.31 5.34 2.16
CA GLN A 142 -3.91 5.74 2.38
C GLN A 142 -3.72 7.17 1.86
N VAL A 143 -3.14 8.03 2.69
CA VAL A 143 -2.92 9.44 2.35
C VAL A 143 -1.44 9.70 2.03
N PHE A 144 -1.19 10.32 0.88
CA PHE A 144 0.14 10.69 0.39
C PHE A 144 0.20 12.20 0.15
N ARG A 145 1.29 12.88 0.54
CA ARG A 145 1.56 14.27 0.17
C ARG A 145 2.36 14.32 -1.15
N VAL A 146 1.94 15.13 -2.12
CA VAL A 146 2.39 15.08 -3.53
C VAL A 146 2.74 16.44 -4.18
N ASP A 147 2.65 17.56 -3.46
CA ASP A 147 2.99 18.93 -3.91
C ASP A 147 4.48 19.25 -3.98
N ARG A 148 5.32 18.47 -3.31
CA ARG A 148 6.76 18.63 -3.41
C ARG A 148 7.20 18.03 -4.75
N ALA A 149 7.79 18.85 -5.62
CA ALA A 149 8.35 18.42 -6.90
C ALA A 149 9.12 17.10 -6.69
N ILE A 150 8.97 16.15 -7.60
CA ILE A 150 9.74 14.91 -7.59
C ILE A 150 11.19 15.25 -8.02
N SER A 151 11.95 15.98 -7.22
CA SER A 151 13.08 15.29 -6.62
C SER A 151 12.46 14.67 -5.38
N MET A 152 12.17 13.36 -5.39
CA MET A 152 11.75 12.69 -4.15
C MET A 152 12.65 13.21 -3.04
N PRO A 153 12.15 13.96 -2.03
CA PRO A 153 12.91 14.05 -0.80
C PRO A 153 12.99 12.60 -0.35
N PRO A 154 14.19 12.01 -0.19
CA PRO A 154 14.25 10.78 0.55
C PRO A 154 13.55 11.05 1.87
N GLN A 155 12.52 10.25 2.11
CA GLN A 155 11.92 9.92 3.40
C GLN A 155 10.65 10.70 3.80
N LEU A 156 9.50 10.02 3.94
CA LEU A 156 9.26 9.10 5.06
C LEU A 156 8.63 7.73 4.67
N HIS A 157 9.08 7.09 3.59
CA HIS A 157 9.69 5.79 3.91
C HIS A 157 10.94 6.22 4.66
N GLN A 158 11.27 5.76 5.86
CA GLN A 158 12.72 5.58 5.97
C GLN A 158 12.99 4.49 4.92
N GLN A 159 13.27 4.92 3.68
CA GLN A 159 14.25 4.25 2.87
C GLN A 159 15.51 4.50 3.70
N TYR A 160 15.62 3.73 4.78
CA TYR A 160 16.90 3.27 5.25
C TYR A 160 17.58 2.93 3.95
N ASP A 161 18.72 3.58 3.67
CA ASP A 161 19.64 3.06 2.68
C ASP A 161 20.12 1.72 3.24
N PHE A 162 19.22 0.74 3.17
CA PHE A 162 19.39 -0.60 3.62
C PHE A 162 20.19 -1.24 2.52
N THR A 163 21.50 -1.12 2.69
CA THR A 163 22.45 -1.70 1.76
C THR A 163 22.63 -3.15 2.18
N PHE A 164 22.22 -4.06 1.31
CA PHE A 164 22.50 -5.46 1.51
C PHE A 164 23.98 -5.72 1.20
N ASP A 165 24.68 -6.35 2.13
CA ASP A 165 26.02 -6.88 1.90
C ASP A 165 25.87 -8.19 1.11
N PRO A 166 26.39 -8.28 -0.12
CA PRO A 166 26.27 -9.47 -0.96
C PRO A 166 26.99 -10.70 -0.39
N ASN A 167 27.90 -10.50 0.56
CA ASN A 167 28.63 -11.56 1.26
C ASN A 167 27.93 -12.04 2.53
N ARG A 168 26.86 -11.34 2.96
CA ARG A 168 26.09 -11.68 4.14
C ARG A 168 24.87 -12.52 3.78
N THR A 169 24.50 -13.41 4.69
CA THR A 169 23.21 -14.11 4.63
C THR A 169 22.23 -13.49 5.61
N TYR A 170 20.98 -13.51 5.20
CA TYR A 170 19.89 -12.91 5.93
C TYR A 170 18.77 -13.93 6.12
N THR A 171 18.10 -13.88 7.26
CA THR A 171 16.88 -14.63 7.52
C THR A 171 15.70 -13.68 7.59
N LEU A 172 14.51 -14.17 7.21
CA LEU A 172 13.27 -13.41 7.23
C LEU A 172 12.28 -14.13 8.15
N LYS A 173 11.80 -13.44 9.18
CA LYS A 173 10.77 -13.96 10.09
C LYS A 173 9.43 -13.30 9.80
N GLY A 174 8.42 -14.11 9.49
CA GLY A 174 7.06 -13.68 9.22
C GLY A 174 6.28 -13.27 10.46
N ASN A 175 5.11 -12.66 10.27
CA ASN A 175 4.23 -12.27 11.37
C ASN A 175 3.65 -13.46 12.15
N ASN A 176 3.66 -14.66 11.55
CA ASN A 176 3.33 -15.92 12.25
C ASN A 176 4.43 -16.38 13.22
N GLY A 177 5.53 -15.63 13.36
CA GLY A 177 6.63 -15.98 14.25
C GLY A 177 7.55 -17.08 13.70
N GLN A 178 7.40 -17.49 12.44
CA GLN A 178 8.24 -18.51 11.79
C GLN A 178 9.16 -17.89 10.73
N PHE A 179 10.30 -18.52 10.50
CA PHE A 179 11.26 -18.14 9.47
C PHE A 179 10.82 -18.63 8.10
N LEU A 180 10.97 -17.76 7.09
CA LEU A 180 10.86 -18.13 5.69
C LEU A 180 12.00 -19.08 5.35
N THR A 181 11.65 -20.19 4.72
CA THR A 181 12.56 -21.24 4.27
C THR A 181 12.24 -21.59 2.83
N ARG A 182 13.26 -21.94 2.05
CA ARG A 182 13.04 -22.76 0.86
C ARG A 182 12.47 -24.10 1.32
N PHE A 183 11.34 -24.50 0.74
CA PHE A 183 10.65 -25.75 1.06
C PHE A 183 10.41 -26.54 -0.23
N HIS A 184 11.12 -27.66 -0.37
CA HIS A 184 11.00 -28.51 -1.55
C HIS A 184 9.83 -29.49 -1.38
N ARG A 185 8.80 -29.36 -2.21
CA ARG A 185 7.72 -30.38 -2.30
C ARG A 185 7.19 -30.46 -3.72
N ASN A 186 6.81 -31.67 -4.15
CA ASN A 186 6.20 -31.91 -5.45
C ASN A 186 7.01 -31.33 -6.62
N GLY A 187 8.35 -31.42 -6.55
CA GLY A 187 9.26 -30.90 -7.56
C GLY A 187 9.38 -29.36 -7.61
N MET A 188 8.81 -28.64 -6.64
CA MET A 188 8.85 -27.19 -6.55
C MET A 188 9.66 -26.74 -5.33
N ASP A 189 10.47 -25.71 -5.51
CA ASP A 189 11.21 -25.03 -4.45
C ASP A 189 10.42 -23.80 -3.97
N ASN A 190 9.37 -24.03 -3.18
CA ASN A 190 8.52 -22.94 -2.66
C ASN A 190 9.26 -22.13 -1.59
N VAL A 191 8.76 -20.92 -1.30
CA VAL A 191 9.13 -20.19 -0.07
C VAL A 191 7.97 -20.19 0.90
N GLU A 192 8.20 -20.70 2.11
CA GLU A 192 7.18 -20.85 3.15
C GLU A 192 7.71 -20.37 4.51
N ALA A 193 6.88 -19.72 5.32
CA ALA A 193 7.23 -19.35 6.69
C ALA A 193 6.78 -20.45 7.66
N CYS A 194 7.60 -21.50 7.84
CA CYS A 194 7.19 -22.70 8.59
C CYS A 194 8.20 -23.20 9.64
N LYS A 195 9.37 -22.59 9.78
CA LYS A 195 10.40 -23.03 10.75
C LYS A 195 10.47 -22.13 11.97
N SER A 196 10.49 -22.70 13.17
CA SER A 196 10.67 -21.95 14.43
C SER A 196 12.12 -21.51 14.65
N ASN A 197 13.09 -22.32 14.19
CA ASN A 197 14.52 -22.04 14.24
C ASN A 197 15.07 -21.96 12.81
N PRO A 198 15.94 -20.98 12.49
CA PRO A 198 16.50 -20.86 11.15
C PRO A 198 17.59 -21.92 10.94
N ASP A 199 17.65 -22.46 9.73
CA ASP A 199 18.75 -23.28 9.23
C ASP A 199 19.23 -22.75 7.87
N GLN A 200 20.12 -23.49 7.19
CA GLN A 200 20.67 -23.06 5.91
C GLN A 200 19.61 -22.74 4.84
N PHE A 201 18.43 -23.37 4.90
CA PHE A 201 17.35 -23.15 3.94
C PHE A 201 16.56 -21.87 4.23
N CYS A 202 16.74 -21.27 5.41
CA CYS A 202 16.18 -19.97 5.79
C CYS A 202 17.10 -18.79 5.41
N CYS A 203 18.29 -19.07 4.90
CA CYS A 203 19.31 -18.08 4.62
C CYS A 203 19.27 -17.65 3.15
N PHE A 204 19.12 -16.34 2.93
CA PHE A 204 19.12 -15.74 1.59
C PHE A 204 20.27 -14.74 1.46
N ARG A 205 20.92 -14.72 0.31
CA ARG A 205 21.86 -13.65 -0.08
C ARG A 205 21.14 -12.63 -0.93
N PHE A 206 21.43 -11.37 -0.71
CA PHE A 206 20.77 -10.27 -1.41
C PHE A 206 21.75 -9.59 -2.37
N SER A 207 21.27 -9.26 -3.56
CA SER A 207 22.01 -8.44 -4.52
C SER A 207 21.17 -7.22 -4.88
N THR A 208 21.79 -6.05 -4.86
CA THR A 208 21.10 -4.77 -5.14
C THR A 208 21.37 -4.36 -6.58
N PHE A 209 20.32 -3.93 -7.28
CA PHE A 209 20.35 -3.49 -8.66
C PHE A 209 19.75 -2.10 -8.78
N HIS A 210 20.28 -1.30 -9.68
CA HIS A 210 19.72 0.01 -10.02
C HIS A 210 19.02 -0.09 -11.37
N THR A 211 17.75 0.29 -11.42
CA THR A 211 17.02 0.43 -12.67
C THR A 211 17.44 1.72 -13.39
N SER A 212 17.15 1.81 -14.69
CA SER A 212 17.49 2.99 -15.51
C SER A 212 16.85 4.29 -15.02
N ASP A 213 15.75 4.21 -14.26
CA ASP A 213 15.09 5.34 -13.61
C ASP A 213 15.57 5.58 -12.16
N GLY A 214 16.69 4.97 -11.78
CA GLY A 214 17.38 5.22 -10.51
C GLY A 214 16.82 4.48 -9.28
N ARG A 215 15.79 3.64 -9.45
CA ARG A 215 15.23 2.88 -8.32
C ARG A 215 16.13 1.70 -7.95
N LYS A 216 16.18 1.40 -6.65
CA LYS A 216 16.87 0.22 -6.12
C LYS A 216 15.91 -0.98 -6.12
N LYS A 217 16.32 -2.06 -6.78
CA LYS A 217 15.69 -3.37 -6.74
C LYS A 217 16.61 -4.35 -6.02
N VAL A 218 16.04 -5.41 -5.47
CA VAL A 218 16.82 -6.51 -4.91
C VAL A 218 16.44 -7.82 -5.57
N ALA A 219 17.44 -8.68 -5.75
CA ALA A 219 17.24 -10.10 -5.98
C ALA A 219 17.68 -10.87 -4.74
N MET A 220 16.97 -11.97 -4.46
CA MET A 220 17.26 -12.87 -3.35
C MET A 220 17.72 -14.20 -3.93
N LEU A 221 18.89 -14.67 -3.49
CA LEU A 221 19.45 -15.96 -3.87
C LEU A 221 19.33 -16.92 -2.69
N ALA A 222 18.72 -18.08 -2.91
CA ALA A 222 18.58 -19.12 -1.90
C ALA A 222 19.81 -20.05 -1.84
N ASP A 223 19.79 -20.99 -0.90
CA ASP A 223 20.84 -21.99 -0.69
C ASP A 223 21.14 -22.85 -1.94
N ASN A 224 20.11 -23.11 -2.76
CA ASN A 224 20.21 -23.90 -3.98
C ASN A 224 20.84 -23.16 -5.18
N GLN A 225 21.44 -21.99 -4.95
CA GLN A 225 22.03 -21.11 -5.97
C GLN A 225 21.03 -20.66 -7.05
N LYS A 226 19.75 -20.61 -6.71
CA LYS A 226 18.70 -20.07 -7.58
C LYS A 226 18.08 -18.83 -6.95
N TYR A 227 17.69 -17.90 -7.82
CA TYR A 227 16.98 -16.70 -7.43
C TYR A 227 15.53 -17.01 -7.10
N LEU A 228 15.03 -16.30 -6.10
CA LEU A 228 13.60 -16.19 -5.83
C LEU A 228 12.95 -15.44 -7.00
N THR A 229 11.84 -15.97 -7.49
CA THR A 229 11.13 -15.43 -8.63
C THR A 229 9.62 -15.49 -8.39
N VAL A 230 8.91 -14.49 -8.92
CA VAL A 230 7.45 -14.56 -9.03
C VAL A 230 7.10 -15.53 -10.15
N TYR A 231 6.50 -16.67 -9.78
CA TYR A 231 6.08 -17.70 -10.70
C TYR A 231 4.56 -17.81 -10.71
N ASN A 232 3.94 -17.65 -11.89
CA ASN A 232 2.49 -17.78 -12.02
C ASN A 232 2.12 -19.26 -12.18
N ARG A 233 1.45 -19.84 -11.19
CA ARG A 233 0.85 -21.17 -11.27
C ARG A 233 -0.66 -21.05 -11.17
N ASN A 234 -1.35 -21.38 -12.26
CA ASN A 234 -2.81 -21.41 -12.32
C ASN A 234 -3.47 -20.10 -11.83
N GLY A 235 -2.90 -18.96 -12.20
CA GLY A 235 -3.40 -17.64 -11.81
C GLY A 235 -2.92 -17.15 -10.43
N VAL A 236 -2.13 -17.94 -9.70
CA VAL A 236 -1.55 -17.56 -8.41
C VAL A 236 -0.08 -17.17 -8.60
N ARG A 237 0.28 -15.97 -8.16
CA ARG A 237 1.64 -15.41 -8.23
C ARG A 237 2.47 -15.87 -7.04
N LYS A 238 2.96 -17.10 -7.09
CA LYS A 238 3.78 -17.73 -6.04
C LYS A 238 5.22 -17.22 -6.06
N ILE A 239 5.90 -17.30 -4.92
CA ILE A 239 7.36 -17.10 -4.85
C ILE A 239 8.06 -18.45 -4.78
N GLU A 240 8.98 -18.69 -5.71
CA GLU A 240 9.76 -19.93 -5.81
C GLU A 240 11.27 -19.64 -5.96
N CYS A 241 12.12 -20.47 -5.38
CA CYS A 241 13.58 -20.43 -5.51
C CYS A 241 14.05 -21.28 -6.70
N CYS A 242 13.60 -20.97 -7.92
CA CYS A 242 13.75 -21.88 -9.06
C CYS A 242 14.51 -21.31 -10.27
N LYS A 243 14.90 -20.02 -10.27
CA LYS A 243 15.51 -19.40 -11.44
C LYS A 243 17.04 -19.36 -11.37
N GLY A 244 17.72 -19.96 -12.35
CA GLY A 244 19.19 -19.94 -12.43
C GLY A 244 19.76 -18.61 -12.97
N GLU A 245 18.97 -17.90 -13.78
CA GLU A 245 19.33 -16.61 -14.35
C GLU A 245 18.39 -15.51 -13.84
N LEU A 246 18.92 -14.31 -13.69
CA LEU A 246 18.16 -13.17 -13.18
C LEU A 246 17.36 -12.52 -14.30
N ASP A 247 16.06 -12.28 -14.06
CA ASP A 247 15.23 -11.43 -14.92
C ASP A 247 14.29 -10.56 -14.08
N HIS A 248 13.37 -9.86 -14.74
CA HIS A 248 12.48 -8.92 -14.06
C HIS A 248 11.60 -9.58 -12.99
N PHE A 249 11.27 -10.87 -13.11
CA PHE A 249 10.48 -11.59 -12.10
C PHE A 249 11.26 -11.88 -10.81
N CYS A 250 12.57 -11.71 -10.83
CA CYS A 250 13.45 -11.87 -9.67
C CYS A 250 13.75 -10.55 -8.95
N LEU A 251 13.21 -9.43 -9.43
CA LEU A 251 13.53 -8.09 -8.95
C LEU A 251 12.40 -7.50 -8.12
N PHE A 252 12.68 -7.25 -6.85
CA PHE A 252 11.71 -6.75 -5.87
C PHE A 252 12.07 -5.33 -5.44
N ASP A 253 11.07 -4.46 -5.29
CA ASP A 253 11.25 -3.25 -4.50
C ASP A 253 11.29 -3.61 -3.02
N VAL A 254 12.06 -2.87 -2.23
CA VAL A 254 12.14 -3.05 -0.77
C VAL A 254 11.61 -1.80 -0.07
N GLN A 255 10.73 -2.01 0.90
CA GLN A 255 10.29 -0.99 1.83
C GLN A 255 10.78 -1.36 3.22
N ALA A 256 11.43 -0.43 3.91
CA ALA A 256 11.86 -0.62 5.29
C ALA A 256 11.07 0.33 6.20
N GLN A 257 10.64 -0.17 7.36
CA GLN A 257 9.91 0.60 8.37
C GLN A 257 10.81 1.02 9.52
N SER A 258 11.76 0.16 9.89
CA SER A 258 12.66 0.38 11.02
C SER A 258 13.91 -0.49 10.91
N THR A 259 15.02 -0.03 11.50
CA THR A 259 16.23 -0.83 11.74
C THR A 259 16.64 -0.74 13.21
N TRP A 260 17.04 -1.87 13.79
CA TRP A 260 17.49 -1.97 15.18
C TRP A 260 18.63 -2.97 15.28
N GLY A 261 19.86 -2.47 15.45
CA GLY A 261 21.06 -3.31 15.47
C GLY A 261 21.15 -4.17 14.22
N ASN A 262 21.09 -5.49 14.40
CA ASN A 262 21.23 -6.48 13.33
C ASN A 262 19.88 -6.93 12.74
N THR A 263 18.84 -6.12 12.90
CA THR A 263 17.48 -6.44 12.46
C THR A 263 16.82 -5.27 11.75
N ALA A 264 15.89 -5.58 10.84
CA ALA A 264 15.07 -4.58 10.16
C ALA A 264 13.65 -5.10 9.94
N ARG A 265 12.66 -4.21 10.00
CA ARG A 265 11.28 -4.52 9.58
C ARG A 265 11.11 -4.10 8.12
N ILE A 266 10.90 -5.07 7.24
CA ILE A 266 10.87 -4.84 5.79
C ILE A 266 9.70 -5.51 5.09
N ALA A 267 9.33 -4.99 3.93
CA ALA A 267 8.37 -5.57 3.00
C ALA A 267 8.96 -5.58 1.58
N PHE A 268 8.52 -6.55 0.78
CA PHE A 268 8.92 -6.71 -0.60
C PHE A 268 7.74 -6.47 -1.53
N VAL A 269 7.98 -5.84 -2.67
CA VAL A 269 6.93 -5.51 -3.65
C VAL A 269 7.40 -5.93 -5.04
N HIS A 270 6.50 -6.54 -5.80
CA HIS A 270 6.70 -6.88 -7.20
C HIS A 270 5.48 -6.41 -8.01
N ASP A 271 5.70 -5.65 -9.08
CA ASP A 271 4.64 -5.01 -9.89
C ASP A 271 3.54 -4.32 -9.08
N GLY A 272 3.92 -3.61 -8.02
CA GLY A 272 2.98 -2.90 -7.15
C GLY A 272 2.16 -3.81 -6.22
N GLN A 273 2.45 -5.11 -6.17
CA GLN A 273 1.85 -6.07 -5.25
C GLN A 273 2.85 -6.47 -4.16
N TYR A 274 2.46 -6.28 -2.91
CA TYR A 274 3.20 -6.74 -1.75
C TYR A 274 3.26 -8.26 -1.72
N LEU A 275 4.44 -8.74 -1.38
CA LEU A 275 4.68 -10.12 -1.04
C LEU A 275 4.12 -10.38 0.37
N THR A 276 3.28 -11.40 0.50
CA THR A 276 2.52 -11.70 1.72
C THR A 276 2.54 -13.19 2.03
N LEU A 277 2.46 -13.54 3.32
CA LEU A 277 2.20 -14.93 3.71
C LEU A 277 0.72 -15.25 3.52
N TYR A 278 0.43 -16.24 2.69
CA TYR A 278 -0.92 -16.63 2.36
C TYR A 278 -1.20 -18.07 2.84
N THR A 279 -2.45 -18.33 3.23
CA THR A 279 -2.98 -19.66 3.56
C THR A 279 -4.12 -20.04 2.60
N ARG A 280 -3.98 -21.12 1.82
CA ARG A 280 -5.06 -21.71 0.98
C ARG A 280 -4.98 -23.23 1.01
N GLU A 281 -6.15 -23.88 1.04
CA GLU A 281 -6.31 -25.30 0.67
C GLU A 281 -5.28 -26.25 1.31
N GLY A 282 -5.01 -26.09 2.62
CA GLY A 282 -4.07 -26.95 3.35
C GLY A 282 -2.59 -26.60 3.20
N VAL A 283 -2.23 -25.60 2.38
CA VAL A 283 -0.89 -24.98 2.36
C VAL A 283 -0.90 -23.76 3.27
N GLN A 284 -0.12 -23.83 4.35
CA GLN A 284 -0.05 -22.76 5.34
C GLN A 284 1.21 -21.90 5.12
N TYR A 285 1.00 -20.58 4.98
CA TYR A 285 2.04 -19.55 5.00
C TYR A 285 3.05 -19.62 3.84
N GLN A 286 2.55 -19.94 2.64
CA GLN A 286 3.33 -19.80 1.41
C GLN A 286 3.46 -18.31 1.04
N TRP A 287 4.63 -17.94 0.50
CA TRP A 287 4.88 -16.57 0.06
C TRP A 287 4.31 -16.32 -1.33
N GLU A 288 3.49 -15.27 -1.46
CA GLU A 288 2.81 -14.89 -2.71
C GLU A 288 2.86 -13.38 -2.95
N SER A 289 2.89 -12.95 -4.21
CA SER A 289 2.80 -11.54 -4.63
C SER A 289 1.36 -11.22 -5.05
N CYS A 290 0.51 -10.82 -4.10
CA CYS A 290 -0.93 -10.69 -4.36
C CYS A 290 -1.65 -9.57 -3.60
N LYS A 291 -0.95 -8.82 -2.74
CA LYS A 291 -1.58 -7.78 -1.91
C LYS A 291 -1.35 -6.39 -2.50
N PRO A 292 -2.40 -5.65 -2.90
CA PRO A 292 -2.23 -4.29 -3.43
C PRO A 292 -1.84 -3.28 -2.34
N MET A 293 -2.08 -3.63 -1.07
CA MET A 293 -1.74 -2.86 0.12
C MET A 293 -1.06 -3.75 1.16
N ALA A 294 -0.08 -3.19 1.85
CA ALA A 294 0.55 -3.88 2.97
C ALA A 294 -0.40 -3.98 4.16
N ASP A 295 -0.54 -5.18 4.69
CA ASP A 295 -1.04 -5.48 6.02
C ASP A 295 0.08 -6.14 6.84
N GLU A 296 -0.21 -6.58 8.07
CA GLU A 296 0.80 -7.17 8.95
C GLU A 296 1.49 -8.42 8.36
N TRP A 297 0.83 -9.12 7.42
CA TRP A 297 1.36 -10.33 6.77
C TRP A 297 2.33 -10.03 5.63
N CYS A 298 2.45 -8.76 5.24
CA CYS A 298 3.39 -8.28 4.23
C CYS A 298 4.73 -7.83 4.82
N TRP A 299 4.83 -7.74 6.16
CA TRP A 299 6.02 -7.27 6.85
C TRP A 299 6.79 -8.40 7.52
N TYR A 300 8.10 -8.39 7.33
CA TYR A 300 9.04 -9.40 7.77
C TYR A 300 10.11 -8.77 8.65
N THR A 301 10.52 -9.50 9.69
CA THR A 301 11.71 -9.15 10.45
C THR A 301 12.90 -9.79 9.76
N LEU A 302 13.67 -8.98 9.05
CA LEU A 302 14.97 -9.33 8.50
C LEU A 302 15.99 -9.38 9.64
N GLN A 303 16.81 -10.42 9.68
CA GLN A 303 17.90 -10.57 10.64
C GLN A 303 19.18 -10.98 9.94
N TRP A 304 20.32 -10.54 10.46
CA TRP A 304 21.62 -10.89 9.94
C TRP A 304 22.67 -11.01 11.04
N ASN A 305 23.76 -11.73 10.77
CA ASN A 305 24.91 -11.86 11.67
C ASN A 305 26.05 -10.93 11.24
#